data_AF-A0AAV4WXM8-F1
#
_entry.id   AF-A0AAV4WXM8-F1
#
_cell.length_a   1.000
_cell.length_b   1.000
_cell.length_c   1.000
_cell.angle_alpha   90.00
_cell.angle_beta   90.00
_cell.angle_gamma   90.00
#
_symmetry.space_group_name_H-M   'P 1'
#
loop_
_entity.id
_entity.type
_entity.pdbx_description
1 polymer ?
#
loop_
_entity_poly.entity_id
_entity_poly.type
_entity_poly.pdbx_seq_one_letter_code
_entity_poly.pdbx_strand_id
1 'polypeptide(L)'
;MGDYKSPQMFNYIYSCSMNCNVKIKIGTLEGQRQKPSFKGLIEDPLLKYSGLCEDKCADLYVTCQVFADNKPLAFPVQTSYKAFTTRWNWNEWLTLPVKFSELPRNALLAFTVWDVYGPNMKIPVGGATVSVFGKYGALRQGMHDLRLWNNVEADGNLFTKTPGKTDCSKEQMTKLSKLTKKHRNGHMIKVDWLDRLVFREIEVINEKEKRSSNFMFLMIEFPRITAGNQEYTLVYFEEQNLVEAKHHKLARSIRNGLTDGRDSKPNAVVKKKSIS
;
A
#
# COMPACT_ATOMS: atom_id res chain seq x y z
N MET A 1 20.34 35.87 -22.84
CA MET A 1 19.29 34.91 -23.24
C MET A 1 18.66 34.36 -21.97
N GLY A 2 17.39 34.66 -21.71
CA GLY A 2 16.69 34.16 -20.53
C GLY A 2 16.26 32.71 -20.75
N ASP A 3 16.65 31.83 -19.83
CA ASP A 3 16.12 30.47 -19.73
C ASP A 3 14.63 30.55 -19.37
N TYR A 4 13.76 30.48 -20.38
CA TYR A 4 12.34 30.21 -20.19
C TYR A 4 12.23 28.81 -19.57
N LYS A 5 12.10 28.74 -18.25
CA LYS A 5 11.60 27.54 -17.56
C LYS A 5 10.23 27.22 -18.18
N SER A 6 10.18 26.19 -19.02
CA SER A 6 8.94 25.57 -19.44
C SER A 6 8.08 25.33 -18.18
N PRO A 7 6.79 25.72 -18.17
CA PRO A 7 5.93 25.49 -17.03
C PRO A 7 6.00 24.00 -16.67
N GLN A 8 6.38 23.69 -15.43
CA GLN A 8 6.37 22.31 -14.94
C GLN A 8 4.92 21.83 -14.95
N MET A 9 4.51 21.21 -16.05
CA MET A 9 3.17 20.71 -16.23
C MET A 9 3.01 19.49 -15.34
N PHE A 10 2.25 19.63 -14.25
CA PHE A 10 1.95 18.53 -13.36
C PHE A 10 0.84 17.69 -13.99
N ASN A 11 1.23 16.56 -14.58
CA ASN A 11 0.30 15.64 -15.21
C ASN A 11 -0.32 14.71 -14.16
N TYR A 12 -1.64 14.77 -14.02
CA TYR A 12 -2.38 13.96 -13.05
C TYR A 12 -3.55 13.24 -13.70
N ILE A 13 -3.93 12.11 -13.10
CA ILE A 13 -5.08 11.28 -13.51
C ILE A 13 -5.92 11.07 -12.26
N TYR A 14 -7.25 11.06 -12.40
CA TYR A 14 -8.14 10.79 -11.28
C TYR A 14 -8.29 9.29 -11.01
N SER A 15 -8.44 8.90 -9.75
CA SER A 15 -8.72 7.49 -9.39
C SER A 15 -9.99 6.95 -10.05
N CYS A 16 -11.04 7.77 -10.19
CA CYS A 16 -12.30 7.38 -10.83
C CYS A 16 -12.15 6.95 -12.29
N SER A 17 -11.20 7.53 -13.04
CA SER A 17 -11.05 7.24 -14.47
C SER A 17 -10.20 6.00 -14.76
N MET A 18 -9.56 5.42 -13.73
CA MET A 18 -8.67 4.26 -13.86
C MET A 18 -9.37 2.97 -13.43
N ASN A 19 -9.83 2.19 -14.42
CA ASN A 19 -10.46 0.88 -14.21
C ASN A 19 -9.46 -0.29 -14.25
N CYS A 20 -8.29 -0.13 -13.63
CA CYS A 20 -7.26 -1.15 -13.56
C CYS A 20 -7.04 -1.63 -12.12
N ASN A 21 -6.65 -2.90 -12.00
CA ASN A 21 -6.33 -3.50 -10.71
C ASN A 21 -5.05 -2.92 -10.14
N VAL A 22 -5.01 -2.77 -8.82
CA VAL A 22 -3.84 -2.26 -8.10
C VAL A 22 -2.74 -3.31 -8.17
N LYS A 23 -1.59 -2.95 -8.75
CA LYS A 23 -0.40 -3.79 -8.80
C LYS A 23 0.64 -3.26 -7.85
N ILE A 24 1.28 -4.12 -7.08
CA ILE A 24 2.36 -3.75 -6.16
C ILE A 24 3.47 -4.75 -6.32
N LYS A 25 4.70 -4.27 -6.43
CA LYS A 25 5.86 -5.14 -6.52
C LYS A 25 6.44 -5.38 -5.14
N ILE A 26 6.63 -6.65 -4.80
CA ILE A 26 7.38 -7.06 -3.61
C ILE A 26 8.82 -7.29 -4.04
N GLY A 27 9.74 -6.53 -3.45
CA GLY A 27 11.14 -6.53 -3.80
C GLY A 27 11.95 -7.48 -2.94
N THR A 28 12.73 -6.90 -2.03
CA THR A 28 13.65 -7.62 -1.15
C THR A 28 13.23 -7.48 0.31
N LEU A 29 13.54 -8.50 1.10
CA LEU A 29 13.48 -8.43 2.56
C LEU A 29 14.91 -8.44 3.07
N GLU A 30 15.23 -7.44 3.90
CA GLU A 30 16.55 -7.23 4.47
C GLU A 30 16.43 -7.09 5.99
N GLY A 31 17.47 -7.50 6.70
CA GLY A 31 17.51 -7.45 8.16
C GLY A 31 17.90 -8.80 8.76
N GLN A 32 18.17 -8.78 10.06
CA GLN A 32 18.55 -9.98 10.78
C GLN A 32 17.34 -10.54 11.53
N ARG A 33 17.07 -11.82 11.29
CA ARG A 33 16.11 -12.56 12.12
C ARG A 33 16.81 -12.97 13.41
N GLN A 34 16.27 -12.56 14.55
CA GLN A 34 16.71 -13.12 15.81
C GLN A 34 16.30 -14.59 15.83
N LYS A 35 17.30 -15.48 15.95
CA LYS A 35 17.06 -16.90 16.13
C LYS A 35 16.26 -17.11 17.42
N PRO A 36 15.28 -18.02 17.44
CA PRO A 36 14.51 -18.31 18.64
C PRO A 36 15.47 -18.74 19.75
N SER A 37 15.19 -18.29 20.98
CA SER A 37 16.00 -18.66 22.14
C SER A 37 15.91 -20.16 22.41
N PHE A 38 16.96 -20.73 23.00
CA PHE A 38 17.05 -22.17 23.30
C PHE A 38 15.85 -22.68 24.14
N LYS A 39 15.27 -21.83 24.99
CA LYS A 39 14.04 -22.15 25.75
C LYS A 39 12.83 -22.34 24.83
N GLY A 40 12.65 -21.49 23.81
CA GLY A 40 11.57 -21.64 22.84
C GLY A 40 11.68 -22.95 22.05
N LEU A 41 12.90 -23.37 21.70
CA LEU A 41 13.17 -24.64 21.00
C LEU A 41 12.86 -25.89 21.86
N ILE A 42 12.88 -25.75 23.18
CA ILE A 42 12.51 -26.83 24.12
C ILE A 42 10.98 -26.89 24.28
N GLU A 43 10.32 -25.74 24.33
CA GLU A 43 8.85 -25.64 24.46
C GLU A 43 8.13 -26.10 23.18
N ASP A 44 8.69 -25.80 22.00
CA ASP A 44 8.13 -26.27 20.74
C ASP A 44 9.18 -26.98 19.87
N PRO A 45 9.21 -28.32 19.86
CA PRO A 45 10.16 -29.12 19.08
C PRO A 45 10.05 -28.89 17.57
N LEU A 46 8.92 -28.37 17.08
CA LEU A 46 8.71 -28.09 15.66
C LEU A 46 9.54 -26.88 15.17
N LEU A 47 10.10 -26.05 16.07
CA LEU A 47 10.99 -24.92 15.76
C LEU A 47 12.29 -25.38 15.12
N LYS A 48 12.64 -26.66 15.29
CA LYS A 48 13.77 -27.29 14.60
C LYS A 48 13.56 -27.42 13.09
N TYR A 49 12.31 -27.55 12.64
CA TYR A 49 11.95 -27.67 11.22
C TYR A 49 11.62 -26.33 10.56
N SER A 50 11.50 -25.26 11.35
CA SER A 50 11.47 -23.91 10.81
C SER A 50 12.82 -23.56 10.20
N GLY A 51 12.82 -22.81 9.09
CA GLY A 51 14.03 -22.26 8.46
C GLY A 51 14.86 -21.31 9.35
N LEU A 52 14.49 -21.17 10.62
CA LEU A 52 15.27 -20.59 11.71
C LEU A 52 16.44 -21.47 12.18
N CYS A 53 16.33 -22.78 12.04
CA CYS A 53 17.33 -23.76 12.46
C CYS A 53 18.22 -24.27 11.32
N GLU A 54 17.83 -24.08 10.06
CA GLU A 54 18.70 -24.34 8.92
C GLU A 54 19.70 -23.19 8.74
N ASP A 55 20.95 -23.52 8.36
CA ASP A 55 21.96 -22.52 7.97
C ASP A 55 21.63 -21.84 6.61
N LYS A 56 20.56 -22.29 5.95
CA LYS A 56 20.02 -21.75 4.70
C LYS A 56 18.89 -20.76 5.01
N CYS A 57 18.70 -19.75 4.16
CA CYS A 57 17.62 -18.77 4.34
C CYS A 57 16.25 -19.45 4.47
N ALA A 58 15.47 -19.05 5.47
CA ALA A 58 14.10 -19.54 5.66
C ALA A 58 13.22 -19.29 4.42
N ASP A 59 12.33 -20.24 4.14
CA ASP A 59 11.31 -20.15 3.11
C ASP A 59 10.17 -19.22 3.56
N LEU A 60 10.30 -17.95 3.20
CA LEU A 60 9.34 -16.91 3.56
C LEU A 60 8.41 -16.58 2.40
N TYR A 61 7.15 -16.24 2.71
CA TYR A 61 6.25 -15.63 1.75
C TYR A 61 5.56 -14.41 2.34
N VAL A 62 5.16 -13.49 1.46
CA VAL A 62 4.56 -12.22 1.85
C VAL A 62 3.10 -12.24 1.42
N THR A 63 2.20 -11.92 2.34
CA THR A 63 0.80 -11.66 2.02
C THR A 63 0.53 -10.16 2.04
N CYS A 64 -0.12 -9.65 1.02
CA CYS A 64 -0.61 -8.28 0.93
C CYS A 64 -2.14 -8.26 1.01
N GLN A 65 -2.69 -7.42 1.89
CA GLN A 65 -4.12 -7.21 2.02
C GLN A 65 -4.45 -5.72 2.07
N VAL A 66 -5.57 -5.35 1.45
CA VAL A 66 -6.08 -3.96 1.43
C VAL A 66 -7.11 -3.78 2.54
N PHE A 67 -6.95 -2.72 3.32
CA PHE A 67 -7.88 -2.32 4.37
C PHE A 67 -8.36 -0.87 4.16
N ALA A 68 -9.59 -0.59 4.57
CA ALA A 68 -10.13 0.76 4.72
C ALA A 68 -11.07 0.80 5.93
N ASP A 69 -10.97 1.84 6.76
CA ASP A 69 -11.78 1.99 7.98
C ASP A 69 -11.86 0.71 8.84
N ASN A 70 -10.71 0.06 9.03
CA ASN A 70 -10.55 -1.19 9.80
C ASN A 70 -11.27 -2.42 9.20
N LYS A 71 -11.75 -2.32 7.96
CA LYS A 71 -12.39 -3.41 7.23
C LYS A 71 -11.52 -3.86 6.05
N PRO A 72 -11.32 -5.16 5.84
CA PRO A 72 -10.63 -5.65 4.66
C PRO A 72 -11.52 -5.39 3.42
N LEU A 73 -10.95 -4.72 2.42
CA LEU A 73 -11.62 -4.49 1.13
C LEU A 73 -11.44 -5.66 0.16
N ALA A 74 -10.37 -6.44 0.35
CA ALA A 74 -10.03 -7.56 -0.50
C ALA A 74 -9.50 -8.75 0.28
N PHE A 75 -9.54 -9.89 -0.40
CA PHE A 75 -8.85 -11.09 0.02
C PHE A 75 -7.32 -10.88 0.03
N PRO A 76 -6.61 -11.50 0.99
CA PRO A 76 -5.16 -11.45 1.03
C PRO A 76 -4.58 -12.16 -0.20
N VAL A 77 -3.65 -11.49 -0.89
CA VAL A 77 -2.89 -12.05 -2.00
C VAL A 77 -1.49 -12.38 -1.52
N GLN A 78 -0.99 -13.56 -1.88
CA GLN A 78 0.34 -14.03 -1.48
C GLN A 78 1.33 -14.04 -2.65
N THR A 79 2.61 -13.89 -2.33
CA THR A 79 3.71 -14.11 -3.29
C THR A 79 3.84 -15.57 -3.67
N SER A 80 4.41 -15.82 -4.85
CA SER A 80 4.83 -17.15 -5.27
C SER A 80 5.90 -17.72 -4.33
N TYR A 81 5.91 -19.04 -4.20
CA TYR A 81 6.96 -19.74 -3.47
C TYR A 81 8.29 -19.64 -4.23
N LYS A 82 9.35 -19.31 -3.50
CA LYS A 82 10.71 -19.28 -4.03
C LYS A 82 11.67 -19.78 -2.94
N ALA A 83 12.49 -20.76 -3.28
CA ALA A 83 13.56 -21.22 -2.41
C ALA A 83 14.67 -20.16 -2.36
N PHE A 84 15.01 -19.69 -1.16
CA PHE A 84 16.03 -18.66 -0.97
C PHE A 84 17.36 -19.28 -0.60
N THR A 85 18.44 -18.86 -1.27
CA THR A 85 19.80 -19.34 -0.97
C THR A 85 20.57 -18.36 -0.09
N THR A 86 20.63 -17.08 -0.47
CA THR A 86 21.48 -16.07 0.20
C THR A 86 20.76 -14.79 0.58
N ARG A 87 19.70 -14.41 -0.13
CA ARG A 87 18.92 -13.19 0.09
C ARG A 87 17.45 -13.44 -0.23
N TRP A 88 16.55 -12.84 0.56
CA TRP A 88 15.13 -12.85 0.28
C TRP A 88 14.80 -11.82 -0.81
N ASN A 89 14.67 -12.29 -2.05
CA ASN A 89 14.35 -11.46 -3.20
C ASN A 89 13.21 -12.10 -4.02
N TRP A 90 12.00 -11.57 -3.90
CA TRP A 90 10.84 -11.98 -4.69
C TRP A 90 10.87 -11.32 -6.07
N ASN A 91 11.04 -10.00 -6.11
CA ASN A 91 10.98 -9.18 -7.33
C ASN A 91 9.72 -9.46 -8.18
N GLU A 92 8.58 -9.66 -7.51
CA GLU A 92 7.32 -10.12 -8.09
C GLU A 92 6.24 -9.03 -8.02
N TRP A 93 5.48 -8.85 -9.10
CA TRP A 93 4.32 -7.98 -9.12
C TRP A 93 3.07 -8.72 -8.67
N LEU A 94 2.56 -8.37 -7.49
CA LEU A 94 1.27 -8.83 -6.99
C LEU A 94 0.15 -7.97 -7.56
N THR A 95 -0.84 -8.61 -8.15
CA THR A 95 -2.07 -7.95 -8.60
C THR A 95 -3.15 -8.18 -7.55
N LEU A 96 -3.59 -7.09 -6.91
CA LEU A 96 -4.64 -7.14 -5.90
C LEU A 96 -6.01 -7.18 -6.59
N PRO A 97 -7.00 -7.89 -6.04
CA PRO A 97 -8.35 -7.96 -6.59
C PRO A 97 -9.17 -6.71 -6.25
N VAL A 98 -8.58 -5.53 -6.37
CA VAL A 98 -9.21 -4.22 -6.11
C VAL A 98 -8.78 -3.26 -7.21
N LYS A 99 -9.72 -2.47 -7.71
CA LYS A 99 -9.45 -1.44 -8.71
C LYS A 99 -9.05 -0.12 -8.08
N PHE A 100 -8.30 0.70 -8.80
CA PHE A 100 -7.96 2.06 -8.33
C PHE A 100 -9.19 2.94 -8.10
N SER A 101 -10.28 2.71 -8.84
CA SER A 101 -11.57 3.41 -8.67
C SER A 101 -12.32 3.06 -7.38
N GLU A 102 -12.02 1.90 -6.79
CA GLU A 102 -12.71 1.39 -5.59
C GLU A 102 -11.93 1.70 -4.31
N LEU A 103 -10.69 2.17 -4.43
CA LEU A 103 -9.84 2.47 -3.28
C LEU A 103 -10.25 3.82 -2.67
N PRO A 104 -10.67 3.85 -1.40
CA PRO A 104 -10.94 5.10 -0.70
C PRO A 104 -9.62 5.82 -0.34
N ARG A 105 -9.72 7.12 -0.01
CA ARG A 105 -8.55 7.95 0.33
C ARG A 105 -7.71 7.41 1.49
N ASN A 106 -8.37 6.77 2.46
CA ASN A 106 -7.78 6.17 3.65
C ASN A 106 -7.34 4.71 3.45
N ALA A 107 -7.28 4.22 2.21
CA ALA A 107 -6.84 2.86 1.92
C ALA A 107 -5.42 2.59 2.45
N LEU A 108 -5.30 1.50 3.20
CA LEU A 108 -4.08 0.98 3.79
C LEU A 108 -3.74 -0.37 3.16
N LEU A 109 -2.45 -0.59 2.91
CA LEU A 109 -1.90 -1.87 2.49
C LEU A 109 -1.19 -2.48 3.68
N ALA A 110 -1.65 -3.65 4.09
CA ALA A 110 -1.09 -4.45 5.14
C ALA A 110 -0.24 -5.56 4.50
N PHE A 111 1.06 -5.60 4.82
CA PHE A 111 2.00 -6.62 4.40
C PHE A 111 2.39 -7.46 5.60
N THR A 112 2.14 -8.76 5.54
CA THR A 112 2.57 -9.70 6.58
C THR A 112 3.51 -10.72 5.96
N VAL A 113 4.70 -10.85 6.54
CA VAL A 113 5.68 -11.87 6.17
C VAL A 113 5.42 -13.10 7.03
N TRP A 114 5.27 -14.24 6.38
CA TRP A 114 5.00 -15.52 7.02
C TRP A 114 6.17 -16.46 6.87
N ASP A 115 6.45 -17.19 7.94
CA ASP A 115 7.34 -18.34 7.93
C ASP A 115 6.52 -19.62 7.90
N VAL A 116 6.90 -20.55 7.02
CA VAL A 116 6.28 -21.88 6.94
C VAL A 116 6.92 -22.74 8.01
N TYR A 117 6.17 -22.97 9.08
CA TYR A 117 6.65 -23.68 10.26
C TYR A 117 6.34 -25.18 10.20
N GLY A 118 5.23 -25.54 9.55
CA GLY A 118 4.78 -26.92 9.42
C GLY A 118 3.53 -27.02 8.54
N PRO A 119 2.94 -28.22 8.44
CA PRO A 119 1.73 -28.44 7.64
C PRO A 119 0.59 -27.56 8.17
N ASN A 120 0.12 -26.62 7.36
CA ASN A 120 -0.90 -25.62 7.72
C ASN A 120 -0.55 -24.72 8.93
N MET A 121 0.70 -24.72 9.39
CA MET A 121 1.16 -23.84 10.46
C MET A 121 2.07 -22.77 9.89
N LYS A 122 1.66 -21.51 10.07
CA LYS A 122 2.39 -20.32 9.64
C LYS A 122 2.55 -19.38 10.82
N ILE A 123 3.75 -18.82 10.96
CA ILE A 123 4.05 -17.86 12.03
C ILE A 123 4.34 -16.51 11.38
N PRO A 124 3.73 -15.42 11.86
CA PRO A 124 4.04 -14.09 11.34
C PRO A 124 5.45 -13.72 11.78
N VAL A 125 6.36 -13.50 10.82
CA VAL A 125 7.71 -13.00 11.09
C VAL A 125 7.67 -11.50 11.34
N GLY A 126 6.81 -10.80 10.60
CA GLY A 126 6.52 -9.41 10.88
C GLY A 126 5.55 -8.77 9.92
N GLY A 127 4.94 -7.69 10.39
CA GLY A 127 3.89 -6.96 9.72
C GLY A 127 4.27 -5.51 9.51
N ALA A 128 3.87 -4.95 8.37
CA ALA A 128 3.95 -3.53 8.11
C ALA A 128 2.72 -3.05 7.35
N THR A 129 2.22 -1.90 7.77
CA THR A 129 1.10 -1.23 7.11
C THR A 129 1.56 0.08 6.49
N VAL A 130 1.10 0.37 5.27
CA VAL A 130 1.44 1.57 4.51
C VAL A 130 0.20 2.10 3.80
N SER A 131 -0.05 3.41 3.89
CA SER A 131 -1.14 4.01 3.11
C SER A 131 -0.86 3.98 1.60
N VAL A 132 -1.89 3.72 0.80
CA VAL A 132 -1.83 3.75 -0.66
C VAL A 132 -1.62 5.19 -1.15
N PHE A 133 -2.44 6.11 -0.61
CA PHE A 133 -2.40 7.52 -0.92
C PHE A 133 -1.53 8.29 0.09
N GLY A 134 -0.84 9.31 -0.39
CA GLY A 134 -0.12 10.27 0.43
C GLY A 134 -1.04 11.32 1.06
N LYS A 135 -0.45 12.26 1.81
CA LYS A 135 -1.18 13.34 2.51
C LYS A 135 -2.09 14.15 1.57
N TYR A 136 -1.61 14.41 0.35
CA TYR A 136 -2.31 15.19 -0.65
C TYR A 136 -3.28 14.37 -1.53
N GLY A 137 -3.53 13.10 -1.20
CA GLY A 137 -4.39 12.23 -2.00
C GLY A 137 -3.74 11.69 -3.27
N ALA A 138 -2.48 12.00 -3.54
CA ALA A 138 -1.72 11.38 -4.62
C ALA A 138 -1.30 9.95 -4.27
N LEU A 139 -1.42 9.01 -5.21
CA LEU A 139 -0.89 7.65 -5.11
C LEU A 139 0.61 7.69 -4.88
N ARG A 140 1.10 6.87 -3.94
CA ARG A 140 2.55 6.72 -3.74
C ARG A 140 3.15 6.01 -4.96
N GLN A 141 4.33 6.46 -5.38
CA GLN A 141 5.01 5.93 -6.56
C GLN A 141 6.45 5.55 -6.24
N GLY A 142 6.93 4.51 -6.92
CA GLY A 142 8.31 4.04 -6.83
C GLY A 142 8.61 3.22 -5.58
N MET A 143 9.90 3.06 -5.31
CA MET A 143 10.42 2.19 -4.26
C MET A 143 10.26 2.81 -2.87
N HIS A 144 9.89 1.96 -1.92
CA HIS A 144 9.65 2.28 -0.53
C HIS A 144 10.14 1.15 0.36
N ASP A 145 11.10 1.48 1.24
CA ASP A 145 11.53 0.59 2.30
C ASP A 145 10.55 0.74 3.48
N LEU A 146 9.95 -0.37 3.90
CA LEU A 146 9.04 -0.44 5.04
C LEU A 146 9.70 -1.18 6.18
N ARG A 147 9.64 -0.62 7.37
CA ARG A 147 10.06 -1.32 8.59
C ARG A 147 8.99 -2.32 9.01
N LEU A 148 9.38 -3.58 9.19
CA LEU A 148 8.52 -4.63 9.72
C LEU A 148 8.56 -4.65 11.25
N TRP A 149 7.41 -4.95 11.84
CA TRP A 149 7.26 -5.18 13.27
C TRP A 149 7.38 -6.66 13.56
N ASN A 150 8.43 -7.05 14.29
CA ASN A 150 8.78 -8.45 14.53
C ASN A 150 7.64 -9.19 15.25
N ASN A 151 7.28 -10.37 14.77
CA ASN A 151 6.27 -11.27 15.33
C ASN A 151 4.86 -10.69 15.48
N VAL A 152 4.51 -9.65 14.71
CA VAL A 152 3.18 -9.02 14.74
C VAL A 152 2.59 -9.03 13.33
N GLU A 153 1.32 -9.38 13.20
CA GLU A 153 0.60 -9.28 11.93
C GLU A 153 0.31 -7.82 11.56
N ALA A 154 0.18 -7.52 10.27
CA ALA A 154 -0.08 -6.16 9.84
C ALA A 154 -1.52 -5.73 10.17
N ASP A 155 -1.66 -4.81 11.13
CA ASP A 155 -2.93 -4.18 11.45
C ASP A 155 -3.31 -3.14 10.39
N GLY A 156 -4.40 -3.38 9.67
CA GLY A 156 -4.99 -2.45 8.69
C GLY A 156 -5.80 -1.30 9.32
N ASN A 157 -5.43 -0.83 10.52
CA ASN A 157 -6.19 0.16 11.27
C ASN A 157 -5.77 1.60 10.91
N LEU A 158 -6.67 2.58 10.97
CA LEU A 158 -6.33 4.01 10.85
C LEU A 158 -5.19 4.44 11.79
N PHE A 159 -5.19 3.93 13.02
CA PHE A 159 -4.07 4.03 13.95
C PHE A 159 -3.34 2.68 13.99
N THR A 160 -2.56 2.41 12.94
CA THR A 160 -1.81 1.16 12.80
C THR A 160 -0.86 0.98 14.00
N LYS A 161 -0.91 -0.19 14.66
CA LYS A 161 0.15 -0.57 15.61
C LYS A 161 1.46 -0.93 14.90
N THR A 162 1.38 -1.22 13.60
CA THR A 162 2.49 -1.62 12.75
C THR A 162 2.77 -0.64 11.59
N PRO A 163 3.03 0.66 11.86
CA PRO A 163 3.33 1.61 10.80
C PRO A 163 4.65 1.21 10.11
N GLY A 164 4.60 0.95 8.80
CA GLY A 164 5.78 0.63 8.00
C GLY A 164 6.64 1.84 7.69
N LYS A 165 6.08 3.05 7.81
CA LYS A 165 6.79 4.33 7.75
C LYS A 165 6.64 5.04 9.07
N THR A 166 7.65 4.92 9.92
CA THR A 166 7.76 5.75 11.11
C THR A 166 8.24 7.15 10.70
N ASP A 167 7.54 8.20 11.14
CA ASP A 167 7.93 9.61 10.96
C ASP A 167 9.12 9.99 11.84
N CYS A 168 10.13 9.13 11.93
CA CYS A 168 11.37 9.41 12.63
C CYS A 168 12.24 10.26 11.69
N SER A 169 12.05 11.57 11.74
CA SER A 169 12.88 12.60 11.09
C SER A 169 14.39 12.48 11.37
N LYS A 170 14.79 11.58 12.28
CA LYS A 170 16.16 11.29 12.68
C LYS A 170 16.81 10.10 11.95
N GLU A 171 16.04 9.25 11.27
CA GLU A 171 16.61 8.09 10.55
C GLU A 171 17.26 8.56 9.24
N GLN A 172 18.55 8.25 9.07
CA GLN A 172 19.33 8.68 7.91
C GLN A 172 18.72 8.11 6.62
N MET A 173 18.19 6.88 6.64
CA MET A 173 17.43 6.27 5.54
C MET A 173 16.31 7.16 4.99
N THR A 174 15.54 7.79 5.87
CA THR A 174 14.40 8.64 5.48
C THR A 174 14.88 9.92 4.81
N LYS A 175 15.98 10.50 5.29
CA LYS A 175 16.60 11.68 4.67
C LYS A 175 17.18 11.34 3.30
N LEU A 176 17.92 10.24 3.19
CA LEU A 176 18.49 9.77 1.92
C LEU A 176 17.39 9.46 0.90
N SER A 177 16.33 8.77 1.31
CA SER A 177 15.16 8.50 0.46
C SER A 177 14.49 9.77 -0.07
N LYS A 178 14.40 10.83 0.74
CA LYS A 178 13.86 12.13 0.31
C LYS A 178 14.80 12.81 -0.71
N LEU A 179 16.11 12.74 -0.51
CA LEU A 179 17.09 13.31 -1.43
C LEU A 179 17.12 12.57 -2.77
N THR A 180 17.10 11.24 -2.77
CA THR A 180 16.99 10.42 -3.99
C THR A 180 15.72 10.76 -4.78
N LYS A 181 14.61 11.04 -4.10
CA LYS A 181 13.36 11.48 -4.77
C LYS A 181 13.48 12.85 -5.39
N LYS A 182 14.09 13.82 -4.70
CA LYS A 182 14.32 15.17 -5.27
C LYS A 182 15.19 15.11 -6.52
N HIS A 183 16.23 14.27 -6.50
CA HIS A 183 17.08 14.02 -7.66
C HIS A 183 16.29 13.41 -8.83
N ARG A 184 15.52 12.34 -8.56
CA ARG A 184 14.69 11.69 -9.58
C ARG A 184 13.65 12.62 -10.19
N ASN A 185 13.03 13.47 -9.37
CA ASN A 185 12.04 14.46 -9.80
C ASN A 185 12.67 15.67 -10.54
N GLY A 186 13.96 15.63 -10.88
CA GLY A 186 14.63 16.67 -11.67
C GLY A 186 14.83 18.00 -10.94
N HIS A 187 14.71 18.03 -9.61
CA HIS A 187 14.98 19.24 -8.82
C HIS A 187 16.48 19.48 -8.61
N MET A 188 17.31 18.53 -9.01
CA MET A 188 18.77 18.59 -8.92
C MET A 188 19.35 18.32 -10.31
N ILE A 189 20.49 18.94 -10.58
CA ILE A 189 21.24 18.72 -11.83
C ILE A 189 21.73 17.27 -11.81
N LYS A 190 21.48 16.55 -12.91
CA LYS A 190 21.94 15.18 -13.09
C LYS A 190 23.38 15.20 -13.57
N VAL A 191 24.25 14.47 -12.89
CA VAL A 191 25.66 14.30 -13.25
C VAL A 191 25.94 12.81 -13.20
N ASP A 192 25.81 12.12 -14.34
CA ASP A 192 25.71 10.66 -14.39
C ASP A 192 26.83 9.91 -13.68
N TRP A 193 28.08 10.38 -13.79
CA TRP A 193 29.22 9.71 -13.14
C TRP A 193 29.20 9.88 -11.62
N LEU A 194 28.83 11.07 -11.12
CA LEU A 194 28.75 11.36 -9.69
C LEU A 194 27.52 10.68 -9.08
N ASP A 195 26.40 10.73 -9.78
CA ASP A 195 25.14 10.12 -9.37
C ASP A 195 25.30 8.60 -9.19
N ARG A 196 26.05 7.92 -10.07
CA ARG A 196 26.37 6.49 -9.91
C ARG A 196 27.14 6.20 -8.63
N LEU A 197 28.15 7.02 -8.30
CA LEU A 197 28.94 6.86 -7.07
C LEU A 197 28.07 7.14 -5.83
N VAL A 198 27.28 8.22 -5.88
CA VAL A 198 26.39 8.60 -4.77
C VAL A 198 25.31 7.54 -4.53
N PHE A 199 24.67 7.01 -5.58
CA PHE A 199 23.67 5.96 -5.41
C PHE A 199 24.26 4.68 -4.82
N ARG A 200 25.47 4.30 -5.25
CA ARG A 200 26.19 3.17 -4.66
C ARG A 200 26.49 3.41 -3.18
N GLU A 201 26.96 4.60 -2.82
CA GLU A 201 27.26 4.94 -1.43
C GLU A 201 25.98 4.95 -0.57
N ILE A 202 24.87 5.46 -1.10
CA ILE A 202 23.56 5.42 -0.44
C ILE A 202 23.13 3.98 -0.17
N GLU A 203 23.32 3.06 -1.12
CA GLU A 203 23.00 1.65 -0.95
C GLU A 203 23.84 1.00 0.15
N VAL A 204 25.15 1.28 0.18
CA VAL A 204 26.06 0.77 1.22
C VAL A 204 25.69 1.29 2.60
N ILE A 205 25.37 2.59 2.72
CA ILE A 205 24.92 3.19 4.00
C ILE A 205 23.60 2.55 4.45
N ASN A 206 22.66 2.36 3.54
CA ASN A 206 21.37 1.73 3.85
C ASN A 206 21.56 0.28 4.29
N GLU A 207 22.38 -0.50 3.58
CA GLU A 207 22.70 -1.89 3.95
C GLU A 207 23.37 -1.95 5.34
N LYS A 208 24.30 -1.03 5.64
CA LYS A 208 24.95 -0.94 6.94
C LYS A 208 23.97 -0.59 8.07
N GLU A 209 23.11 0.40 7.84
CA GLU A 209 22.12 0.85 8.84
C GLU A 209 21.05 -0.24 9.08
N LYS A 210 20.62 -0.95 8.03
CA LYS A 210 19.74 -2.12 8.12
C LYS A 210 20.40 -3.28 8.87
N ARG A 211 21.70 -3.51 8.66
CA ARG A 211 22.47 -4.56 9.37
C ARG A 211 22.70 -4.24 10.84
N SER A 212 22.85 -2.97 11.18
CA SER A 212 22.94 -2.52 12.58
C SER A 212 21.61 -2.50 13.31
N SER A 213 20.50 -2.48 12.57
CA SER A 213 19.15 -2.46 13.13
C SER A 213 18.67 -3.88 13.44
N ASN A 214 18.03 -4.06 14.59
CA ASN A 214 17.36 -5.32 14.97
C ASN A 214 15.99 -5.51 14.28
N PHE A 215 15.65 -4.64 13.34
CA PHE A 215 14.38 -4.63 12.62
C PHE A 215 14.58 -5.16 11.21
N MET A 216 13.55 -5.79 10.67
CA MET A 216 13.51 -6.17 9.26
C MET A 216 12.92 -5.05 8.43
N PHE A 217 13.34 -4.97 7.17
CA PHE A 217 12.89 -3.99 6.20
C PHE A 217 12.43 -4.71 4.93
N LEU A 218 11.18 -4.48 4.55
CA LEU A 218 10.60 -4.96 3.31
C LEU A 218 10.60 -3.84 2.28
N MET A 219 11.29 -4.04 1.17
CA MET A 219 11.26 -3.14 0.03
C MET A 219 10.05 -3.47 -0.83
N ILE A 220 9.18 -2.47 -1.04
CA ILE A 220 8.05 -2.54 -1.94
C ILE A 220 8.17 -1.46 -3.01
N GLU A 221 7.67 -1.74 -4.21
CA GLU A 221 7.63 -0.78 -5.31
C GLU A 221 6.19 -0.56 -5.75
N PHE A 222 5.77 0.70 -5.67
CA PHE A 222 4.49 1.15 -6.17
C PHE A 222 4.55 1.41 -7.68
N PRO A 223 3.46 1.12 -8.41
CA PRO A 223 3.43 1.24 -9.86
C PRO A 223 3.57 2.70 -10.25
N ARG A 224 4.34 2.94 -11.32
CA ARG A 224 4.40 4.23 -11.98
C ARG A 224 3.47 4.19 -13.17
N ILE A 225 2.69 5.24 -13.33
CA ILE A 225 1.78 5.38 -14.46
C ILE A 225 2.49 6.27 -15.46
N THR A 226 2.90 5.68 -16.58
CA THR A 226 3.51 6.39 -17.70
C THR A 226 2.56 6.28 -18.89
N ALA A 227 2.30 7.40 -19.56
CA ALA A 227 1.67 7.40 -20.87
C ALA A 227 2.62 8.11 -21.84
N GLY A 228 3.17 7.34 -22.80
CA GLY A 228 4.24 7.81 -23.67
C GLY A 228 5.51 8.16 -22.88
N ASN A 229 6.05 9.36 -23.11
CA ASN A 229 7.28 9.86 -22.47
C ASN A 229 7.02 10.66 -21.18
N GLN A 230 5.80 10.63 -20.66
CA GLN A 230 5.38 11.46 -19.53
C GLN A 230 4.90 10.61 -18.35
N GLU A 231 5.41 10.93 -17.16
CA GLU A 231 4.94 10.36 -15.89
C GLU A 231 3.67 11.09 -15.43
N TYR A 232 2.65 10.32 -15.04
CA TYR A 232 1.39 10.83 -14.49
C TYR A 232 1.26 10.43 -13.02
N THR A 233 0.77 11.36 -12.20
CA THR A 233 0.43 11.08 -10.80
C THR A 233 -1.05 10.78 -10.67
N LEU A 234 -1.39 9.59 -10.16
CA LEU A 234 -2.79 9.30 -9.82
C LEU A 234 -3.19 10.08 -8.57
N VAL A 235 -4.27 10.83 -8.65
CA VAL A 235 -4.83 11.62 -7.55
C VAL A 235 -6.20 11.06 -7.20
N TYR A 236 -6.42 10.78 -5.92
CA TYR A 236 -7.71 10.38 -5.40
C TYR A 236 -8.73 11.47 -5.68
N PHE A 237 -9.80 11.08 -6.37
CA PHE A 237 -10.99 11.88 -6.57
C PHE A 237 -12.19 10.94 -6.45
N GLU A 238 -13.27 11.46 -5.88
CA GLU A 238 -14.52 10.73 -5.73
C GLU A 238 -15.61 11.61 -6.30
N GLU A 239 -16.26 11.15 -7.36
CA GLU A 239 -17.21 11.94 -8.14
C GLU A 239 -18.63 11.98 -7.49
N GLN A 240 -18.76 11.56 -6.23
CA GLN A 240 -20.07 11.47 -5.60
C GLN A 240 -20.53 12.82 -5.07
N ASN A 241 -21.44 13.44 -5.83
CA ASN A 241 -22.35 14.44 -5.31
C ASN A 241 -23.33 13.74 -4.34
N LEU A 242 -22.90 13.50 -3.10
CA LEU A 242 -23.63 12.72 -2.08
C LEU A 242 -25.07 13.21 -1.89
N VAL A 243 -25.32 14.49 -2.15
CA VAL A 243 -26.64 15.13 -2.14
C VAL A 243 -27.54 14.55 -3.21
N GLU A 244 -27.11 14.48 -4.47
CA GLU A 244 -27.90 13.93 -5.58
C GLU A 244 -28.16 12.43 -5.41
N ALA A 245 -27.15 11.65 -5.02
CA ALA A 245 -27.32 10.22 -4.82
C ALA A 245 -28.32 9.90 -3.69
N LYS A 246 -28.29 10.68 -2.59
CA LYS A 246 -29.27 10.58 -1.49
C LYS A 246 -30.65 11.05 -1.94
N HIS A 247 -30.77 12.18 -2.62
CA HIS A 247 -32.04 12.66 -3.17
C HIS A 247 -32.66 11.66 -4.14
N HIS A 248 -31.85 11.04 -5.00
CA HIS A 248 -32.31 10.05 -5.97
C HIS A 248 -32.73 8.75 -5.28
N LYS A 249 -31.98 8.26 -4.27
CA LYS A 249 -32.39 7.10 -3.45
C LYS A 249 -33.67 7.38 -2.66
N LEU A 250 -33.80 8.56 -2.05
CA LEU A 250 -34.98 8.98 -1.31
C LEU A 250 -36.19 9.13 -2.23
N ALA A 251 -36.05 9.79 -3.38
CA ALA A 251 -37.10 9.93 -4.38
C ALA A 251 -37.59 8.57 -4.91
N ARG A 252 -36.68 7.61 -5.14
CA ARG A 252 -37.04 6.23 -5.52
C ARG A 252 -37.77 5.48 -4.40
N SER A 253 -37.33 5.64 -3.15
CA SER A 253 -38.00 5.04 -1.98
C SER A 253 -39.42 5.57 -1.81
N ILE A 254 -39.62 6.89 -1.90
CA ILE A 254 -40.94 7.54 -1.81
C ILE A 254 -41.87 7.05 -2.93
N ARG A 255 -41.34 6.79 -4.13
CA ARG A 255 -42.12 6.31 -5.29
C ARG A 255 -42.63 4.88 -5.13
N ASN A 256 -41.94 4.06 -4.33
CA ASN A 256 -42.31 2.67 -4.04
C ASN A 256 -43.21 2.53 -2.79
N GLY A 257 -43.63 3.64 -2.17
CA GLY A 257 -44.65 3.61 -1.12
C GLY A 257 -45.93 2.95 -1.64
N LEU A 258 -46.44 1.97 -0.89
CA LEU A 258 -47.65 1.16 -1.17
C LEU A 258 -48.71 1.94 -1.95
N THR A 259 -48.90 1.55 -3.20
CA THR A 259 -50.00 2.01 -4.03
C THR A 259 -51.22 1.15 -3.76
N ASP A 260 -51.72 1.14 -2.52
CA ASP A 260 -52.99 0.49 -2.17
C ASP A 260 -54.18 1.47 -2.18
N GLY A 261 -54.03 2.59 -2.89
CA GLY A 261 -55.04 3.66 -2.97
C GLY A 261 -55.35 4.15 -4.39
N ARG A 262 -54.91 3.43 -5.43
CA ARG A 262 -55.04 3.87 -6.84
C ARG A 262 -56.40 3.61 -7.48
N ASP A 263 -57.44 3.27 -6.71
CA ASP A 263 -58.84 3.29 -7.18
C ASP A 263 -59.71 4.34 -6.47
N SER A 264 -59.10 5.37 -5.88
CA SER A 264 -59.85 6.54 -5.39
C SER A 264 -59.91 7.63 -6.45
N LYS A 265 -61.08 7.83 -7.09
CA LYS A 265 -61.32 8.99 -7.98
C LYS A 265 -61.01 10.29 -7.22
N PRO A 266 -60.28 11.25 -7.82
CA PRO A 266 -59.87 12.46 -7.12
C PRO A 266 -61.09 13.34 -6.80
N ASN A 267 -61.31 13.65 -5.51
CA ASN A 267 -62.35 14.58 -5.08
C ASN A 267 -61.97 16.03 -5.42
N ALA A 268 -62.94 16.79 -5.95
CA ALA A 268 -62.78 18.12 -6.54
C ALA A 268 -62.18 19.20 -5.59
N VAL A 269 -62.16 18.95 -4.28
CA VAL A 269 -61.62 19.86 -3.26
C VAL A 269 -60.08 19.98 -3.34
N VAL A 270 -59.39 18.92 -3.77
CA VAL A 270 -57.90 18.91 -3.79
C VAL A 270 -57.33 19.70 -4.98
N LYS A 271 -58.09 19.86 -6.07
CA LYS A 271 -57.64 20.63 -7.26
C LYS A 271 -57.57 22.14 -7.05
N LYS A 272 -58.21 22.69 -6.01
CA LYS A 272 -58.23 24.15 -5.78
C LYS A 272 -57.01 24.68 -5.02
N LYS A 273 -56.16 23.81 -4.47
CA LYS A 273 -55.00 24.23 -3.64
C LYS A 273 -53.68 24.36 -4.40
N SER A 274 -53.68 24.06 -5.70
CA SER A 274 -52.49 24.13 -6.57
C SER A 274 -52.47 25.35 -7.50
N ILE A 275 -53.43 26.26 -7.35
CA ILE A 275 -53.51 27.52 -8.12
C ILE A 275 -53.91 28.64 -7.15
N SER A 276 -52.96 29.03 -6.30
CA SER A 276 -52.97 30.29 -5.54
C SER A 276 -51.55 30.59 -5.13
#